data_AF-A0A8S1GTX0-F1
#
_entry.id   AF-A0A8S1GTX0-F1
#
_cell.length_a   1.000
_cell.length_b   1.000
_cell.length_c   1.000
_cell.angle_alpha   90.00
_cell.angle_beta   90.00
_cell.angle_gamma   90.00
#
_symmetry.space_group_name_H-M   'P 1'
#
loop_
_entity.id
_entity.type
_entity.pdbx_description
1 polymer ?
#
loop_
_entity_poly.entity_id
_entity_poly.type
_entity_poly.pdbx_seq_one_letter_code
_entity_poly.pdbx_strand_id
1 'polypeptide(L)'
;MYLSTTLFIIYGLPSLFLIISFIFLLSSSSKFKYSFYRVVQLDLLINVFCYSNTWIAIRLMMDPAGKDILVWLYKNINFLYRLSHFLVVWFFHAQSVSTLLICTHRLTTALFERSNDFWRRYTPLVYLGAFVYCSGVLSRWWLFGDNYVQYKLVNETLIPVYDQTSASALASITLAFSVIYFVMISLTGAATVIVISRRFGSQASSLTKKMTRIALVHTAIYTGLLAYLLLNQISSLYAVKLVPNEVQWMLQLCASDTITLSMPYILMICDRNVRDFALLQKTSQFSKTTQVQSTTKTVQIE
;
A
#
# COMPACT_ATOMS: atom_id res chain seq x y z
N MET A 1 8.48 -22.02 6.93
CA MET A 1 9.45 -20.91 6.97
C MET A 1 9.97 -20.52 5.58
N TYR A 2 10.46 -21.46 4.75
CA TYR A 2 10.92 -21.13 3.38
C TYR A 2 9.84 -20.56 2.43
N LEU A 3 8.58 -20.97 2.59
CA LEU A 3 7.48 -20.54 1.74
C LEU A 3 7.24 -19.02 1.76
N SER A 4 7.39 -18.35 2.90
CA SER A 4 7.23 -16.89 3.00
C SER A 4 8.32 -16.16 2.22
N THR A 5 9.58 -16.56 2.39
CA THR A 5 10.72 -15.96 1.69
C THR A 5 10.61 -16.14 0.18
N THR A 6 10.20 -17.33 -0.28
CA THR A 6 9.96 -17.62 -1.70
C THR A 6 8.85 -16.74 -2.28
N LEU A 7 7.72 -16.60 -1.59
CA LEU A 7 6.62 -15.73 -2.03
C LEU A 7 7.07 -14.25 -2.11
N PHE A 8 7.85 -13.77 -1.15
CA PHE A 8 8.35 -12.38 -1.16
C PHE A 8 9.28 -12.08 -2.32
N ILE A 9 10.14 -13.02 -2.69
CA ILE A 9 11.08 -12.83 -3.81
C ILE A 9 10.35 -12.92 -5.14
N ILE A 10 9.47 -13.92 -5.33
CA ILE A 10 8.82 -14.17 -6.63
C ILE A 10 7.72 -13.14 -6.91
N TYR A 11 6.94 -12.76 -5.90
CA TYR A 11 5.83 -11.82 -6.08
C TYR A 11 6.18 -10.42 -5.61
N GLY A 12 6.76 -10.30 -4.41
CA GLY A 12 6.97 -9.01 -3.75
C GLY A 12 7.97 -8.10 -4.46
N LEU A 13 9.15 -8.61 -4.84
CA LEU A 13 10.16 -7.81 -5.54
C LEU A 13 9.70 -7.33 -6.93
N PRO A 14 9.13 -8.18 -7.81
CA PRO A 14 8.59 -7.71 -9.08
C PRO A 14 7.45 -6.69 -8.90
N SER A 15 6.58 -6.89 -7.90
CA SER A 15 5.52 -5.93 -7.59
C SER A 15 6.08 -4.57 -7.16
N LEU A 16 7.11 -4.57 -6.31
CA LEU A 16 7.76 -3.33 -5.86
C LEU A 16 8.37 -2.56 -7.05
N PHE A 17 9.07 -3.28 -7.94
CA PHE A 17 9.61 -2.68 -9.16
C PHE A 17 8.50 -2.08 -10.04
N LEU A 18 7.37 -2.78 -10.14
CA LEU A 18 6.21 -2.32 -10.90
C LEU A 18 5.59 -1.04 -10.29
N ILE A 19 5.45 -0.96 -8.96
CA ILE A 19 4.99 0.26 -8.27
C ILE A 19 5.90 1.43 -8.59
N ILE A 20 7.21 1.26 -8.42
CA ILE A 20 8.21 2.30 -8.66
C ILE A 20 8.13 2.78 -10.12
N SER A 21 8.06 1.84 -11.07
CA SER A 21 7.88 2.13 -12.49
C SER A 21 6.62 2.95 -12.76
N PHE A 22 5.52 2.66 -12.07
CA PHE A 22 4.25 3.36 -12.24
C PHE A 22 4.26 4.75 -11.61
N ILE A 23 4.98 4.96 -10.50
CA ILE A 23 5.19 6.30 -9.94
C ILE A 23 5.86 7.21 -10.99
N PHE A 24 6.91 6.72 -11.65
CA PHE A 24 7.58 7.46 -12.73
C PHE A 24 6.69 7.65 -13.96
N LEU A 25 6.02 6.60 -14.42
CA LEU A 25 5.11 6.66 -15.57
C LEU A 25 4.02 7.72 -15.37
N LEU A 26 3.35 7.67 -14.22
CA LEU A 26 2.30 8.62 -13.88
C LEU A 26 2.88 10.04 -13.78
N SER A 27 4.16 10.21 -13.42
CA SER A 27 4.78 11.53 -13.23
C SER A 27 5.13 12.19 -14.56
N SER A 28 5.70 11.42 -15.48
CA SER A 28 6.34 11.95 -16.68
C SER A 28 5.41 12.05 -17.88
N SER A 29 4.30 11.30 -17.92
CA SER A 29 3.42 11.29 -19.10
C SER A 29 2.30 12.33 -19.02
N SER A 30 2.14 13.07 -20.12
CA SER A 30 1.02 14.00 -20.32
C SER A 30 -0.36 13.34 -20.26
N LYS A 31 -0.43 12.01 -20.46
CA LYS A 31 -1.68 11.22 -20.38
C LYS A 31 -2.23 11.11 -18.96
N PHE A 32 -1.43 11.39 -17.94
CA PHE A 32 -1.79 11.24 -16.52
C PHE A 32 -1.84 12.57 -15.74
N LYS A 33 -2.15 13.68 -16.43
CA LYS A 33 -2.24 15.03 -15.83
C LYS A 33 -3.41 15.24 -14.86
N TYR A 34 -4.41 14.37 -14.86
CA TYR A 34 -5.57 14.50 -13.98
C TYR A 34 -5.19 14.37 -12.50
N SER A 35 -5.83 15.16 -11.64
CA SER A 35 -5.57 15.19 -10.19
C SER A 35 -5.73 13.82 -9.52
N PHE A 36 -6.62 12.97 -10.05
CA PHE A 36 -6.78 11.58 -9.60
C PHE A 36 -5.45 10.80 -9.59
N TYR A 37 -4.63 10.93 -10.64
CA TYR A 37 -3.36 10.21 -10.71
C TYR A 37 -2.34 10.75 -9.70
N ARG A 38 -2.44 12.02 -9.27
CA ARG A 38 -1.57 12.54 -8.21
C ARG A 38 -1.88 11.90 -6.86
N VAL A 39 -3.17 11.72 -6.56
CA VAL A 39 -3.62 11.00 -5.35
C VAL A 39 -3.15 9.55 -5.39
N VAL A 40 -3.34 8.86 -6.53
CA VAL A 40 -2.87 7.49 -6.74
C VAL A 40 -1.34 7.37 -6.61
N GLN A 41 -0.57 8.35 -7.10
CA GLN A 41 0.88 8.32 -6.97
C GLN A 41 1.36 8.41 -5.53
N LEU A 42 0.71 9.26 -4.72
CA LEU A 42 1.06 9.39 -3.33
C LEU A 42 0.68 8.13 -2.55
N ASP A 43 -0.42 7.47 -2.91
CA ASP A 43 -0.75 6.14 -2.40
C ASP A 43 0.34 5.10 -2.75
N LEU A 44 0.76 5.04 -4.02
CA LEU A 44 1.86 4.18 -4.45
C LEU A 44 3.15 4.48 -3.68
N LEU A 45 3.47 5.75 -3.42
CA LEU A 45 4.65 6.15 -2.67
C LEU A 45 4.59 5.68 -1.21
N ILE A 46 3.44 5.88 -0.53
CA ILE A 46 3.21 5.37 0.83
C ILE A 46 3.39 3.85 0.85
N ASN A 47 2.88 3.16 -0.18
CA ASN A 47 2.98 1.72 -0.29
C ASN A 47 4.42 1.22 -0.52
N VAL A 48 5.26 1.93 -1.29
CA VAL A 48 6.70 1.61 -1.38
C VAL A 48 7.34 1.66 0.00
N PHE A 49 7.16 2.76 0.73
CA PHE A 49 7.78 2.92 2.04
C PHE A 49 7.24 1.91 3.06
N CYS A 50 5.93 1.64 3.03
CA CYS A 50 5.31 0.62 3.88
C CYS A 50 5.90 -0.76 3.60
N TYR A 51 5.91 -1.20 2.33
CA TYR A 51 6.46 -2.50 1.96
C TYR A 51 7.93 -2.62 2.36
N SER A 52 8.74 -1.61 2.07
CA SER A 52 10.16 -1.57 2.49
C SER A 52 10.31 -1.65 4.01
N ASN A 53 9.48 -0.95 4.78
CA ASN A 53 9.52 -0.98 6.24
C ASN A 53 9.23 -2.39 6.80
N THR A 54 8.33 -3.15 6.18
CA THR A 54 7.99 -4.50 6.64
C THR A 54 9.18 -5.46 6.62
N TRP A 55 10.23 -5.18 5.82
CA TRP A 55 11.44 -6.01 5.83
C TRP A 55 12.13 -5.98 7.18
N ILE A 56 12.43 -4.78 7.69
CA ILE A 56 13.10 -4.59 8.98
C ILE A 56 12.13 -4.93 10.13
N ALA A 57 10.89 -4.46 10.05
CA ALA A 57 9.94 -4.62 11.14
C ALA A 57 9.40 -6.04 11.32
N ILE A 58 9.34 -6.86 10.26
CA ILE A 58 8.67 -8.18 10.32
C ILE A 58 9.42 -9.26 9.54
N ARG A 59 9.72 -9.08 8.24
CA ARG A 59 10.12 -10.18 7.34
C ARG A 59 11.46 -10.78 7.69
N LEU A 60 12.45 -9.95 8.06
CA LEU A 60 13.77 -10.45 8.43
C LEU A 60 13.73 -11.35 9.69
N MET A 61 12.74 -11.19 10.58
CA MET A 61 12.57 -12.10 11.74
C MET A 61 12.12 -13.51 11.33
N MET A 62 11.54 -13.66 10.14
CA MET A 62 10.99 -14.93 9.65
C MET A 62 12.01 -15.80 8.94
N ASP A 63 13.21 -15.28 8.67
CA ASP A 63 14.27 -15.99 7.96
C ASP A 63 15.51 -16.14 8.86
N PRO A 64 16.22 -17.29 8.87
CA PRO A 64 17.38 -17.46 9.72
C PRO A 64 18.48 -16.42 9.45
N ALA A 65 18.82 -16.17 8.19
CA ALA A 65 19.84 -15.18 7.81
C ALA A 65 19.35 -13.76 8.07
N GLY A 66 18.04 -13.53 7.96
CA GLY A 66 17.42 -12.25 8.32
C GLY A 66 17.58 -11.89 9.81
N LYS A 67 17.58 -12.87 10.72
CA LYS A 67 17.78 -12.63 12.16
C LYS A 67 19.17 -12.07 12.46
N ASP A 68 20.20 -12.56 11.80
CA ASP A 68 21.57 -12.06 11.97
C ASP A 68 21.69 -10.59 11.54
N ILE A 69 21.03 -10.23 10.42
CA ILE A 69 20.94 -8.84 9.95
C ILE A 69 20.23 -7.96 10.99
N LEU A 70 19.16 -8.45 11.61
CA LEU A 70 18.45 -7.71 12.66
C LEU A 70 19.30 -7.52 13.92
N VAL A 71 20.06 -8.54 14.34
CA VAL A 71 21.01 -8.42 15.47
C VAL A 71 22.06 -7.36 15.16
N TRP A 72 22.60 -7.36 13.93
CA TRP A 72 23.54 -6.33 13.49
C TRP A 72 22.90 -4.93 13.49
N LEU A 73 21.69 -4.77 12.95
CA LEU A 73 20.96 -3.50 12.95
C LEU A 73 20.68 -3.03 14.38
N TYR A 74 20.28 -3.92 15.28
CA TYR A 74 20.00 -3.59 16.67
C TYR A 74 21.26 -3.11 17.42
N LYS A 75 22.41 -3.78 17.21
CA LYS A 75 23.68 -3.43 17.85
C LYS A 75 24.28 -2.12 17.30
N ASN A 76 24.20 -1.89 16.00
CA ASN A 76 24.92 -0.80 15.33
C ASN A 76 24.03 0.41 14.99
N ILE A 77 22.73 0.21 14.73
CA ILE A 77 21.79 1.24 14.28
C ILE A 77 20.42 1.06 14.97
N ASN A 78 20.43 0.97 16.31
CA ASN A 78 19.23 0.71 17.13
C ASN A 78 18.08 1.68 16.82
N PHE A 79 18.41 2.94 16.53
CA PHE A 79 17.42 3.95 16.13
C PHE A 79 16.60 3.51 14.90
N LEU A 80 17.24 3.01 13.84
CA LEU A 80 16.54 2.59 12.62
C LEU A 80 15.63 1.39 12.90
N TYR A 81 16.11 0.45 13.73
CA TYR A 81 15.34 -0.70 14.16
C TYR A 81 14.07 -0.30 14.93
N ARG A 82 14.19 0.60 15.92
CA ARG A 82 13.04 1.12 16.70
C ARG A 82 12.08 1.92 15.83
N LEU A 83 12.63 2.80 14.98
CA LEU A 83 11.85 3.60 14.04
C LEU A 83 11.03 2.69 13.13
N SER A 84 11.61 1.61 12.61
CA SER A 84 10.91 0.69 11.72
C SER A 84 9.70 0.01 12.38
N HIS A 85 9.84 -0.42 13.63
CA HIS A 85 8.73 -1.02 14.39
C HIS A 85 7.64 0.01 14.71
N PHE A 86 8.03 1.23 15.09
CA PHE A 86 7.08 2.34 15.26
C PHE A 86 6.30 2.62 13.96
N LEU A 87 7.01 2.63 12.83
CA LEU A 87 6.42 2.93 11.53
C LEU A 87 5.36 1.90 11.09
N VAL A 88 5.30 0.70 11.67
CA VAL A 88 4.24 -0.29 11.36
C VAL A 88 2.85 0.28 11.62
N VAL A 89 2.64 0.87 12.80
CA VAL A 89 1.35 1.47 13.16
C VAL A 89 1.14 2.77 12.38
N TRP A 90 2.21 3.51 12.12
CA TRP A 90 2.15 4.72 11.30
C TRP A 90 1.67 4.42 9.88
N PHE A 91 2.21 3.40 9.25
CA PHE A 91 1.81 2.98 7.90
C PHE A 91 0.39 2.42 7.86
N PHE A 92 -0.08 1.75 8.92
CA PHE A 92 -1.49 1.37 9.03
C PHE A 92 -2.42 2.59 8.88
N HIS A 93 -2.14 3.67 9.61
CA HIS A 93 -2.90 4.93 9.49
C HIS A 93 -2.68 5.58 8.13
N ALA A 94 -1.44 5.66 7.64
CA ALA A 94 -1.11 6.33 6.39
C ALA A 94 -1.79 5.65 5.19
N GLN A 95 -1.77 4.32 5.13
CA GLN A 95 -2.48 3.54 4.10
C GLN A 95 -4.00 3.73 4.22
N SER A 96 -4.56 3.68 5.44
CA SER A 96 -6.01 3.88 5.66
C SER A 96 -6.47 5.25 5.20
N VAL A 97 -5.74 6.30 5.57
CA VAL A 97 -6.02 7.67 5.18
C VAL A 97 -5.82 7.87 3.68
N SER A 98 -4.78 7.28 3.08
CA SER A 98 -4.56 7.33 1.63
C SER A 98 -5.73 6.72 0.85
N THR A 99 -6.20 5.53 1.24
CA THR A 99 -7.39 4.92 0.64
C THR A 99 -8.64 5.80 0.82
N LEU A 100 -8.84 6.38 1.99
CA LEU A 100 -9.95 7.31 2.24
C LEU A 100 -9.84 8.55 1.34
N LEU A 101 -8.64 9.09 1.12
CA LEU A 101 -8.40 10.22 0.23
C LEU A 101 -8.68 9.87 -1.23
N ILE A 102 -8.34 8.66 -1.69
CA ILE A 102 -8.75 8.18 -3.03
C ILE A 102 -10.27 8.17 -3.16
N CYS A 103 -10.99 7.64 -2.16
CA CYS A 103 -12.46 7.63 -2.15
C CYS A 103 -13.03 9.04 -2.14
N THR A 104 -12.50 9.90 -1.26
CA THR A 104 -12.94 11.29 -1.08
C THR A 104 -12.68 12.11 -2.33
N HIS A 105 -11.55 11.92 -2.99
CA HIS A 105 -11.27 12.52 -4.30
C HIS A 105 -12.36 12.17 -5.32
N ARG A 106 -12.70 10.88 -5.45
CA ARG A 106 -13.74 10.45 -6.39
C ARG A 106 -15.11 11.00 -6.04
N LEU A 107 -15.49 10.96 -4.77
CA LEU A 107 -16.77 11.49 -4.31
C LEU A 107 -16.88 12.99 -4.58
N THR A 108 -15.87 13.77 -4.16
CA THR A 108 -15.88 15.23 -4.32
C THR A 108 -15.78 15.67 -5.77
N THR A 109 -15.04 14.96 -6.62
CA THR A 109 -15.00 15.25 -8.07
C THR A 109 -16.28 14.85 -8.81
N ALA A 110 -17.06 13.92 -8.25
CA ALA A 110 -18.40 13.61 -8.74
C ALA A 110 -19.46 14.61 -8.23
N LEU A 111 -19.27 15.21 -7.05
CA LEU A 111 -20.21 16.16 -6.44
C LEU A 111 -19.98 17.61 -6.87
N PHE A 112 -18.74 18.05 -7.00
CA PHE A 112 -18.41 19.46 -7.19
C PHE A 112 -17.55 19.67 -8.44
N GLU A 113 -17.96 20.61 -9.29
CA GLU A 113 -17.26 20.92 -10.56
C GLU A 113 -15.84 21.42 -10.34
N ARG A 114 -15.65 22.30 -9.34
CA ARG A 114 -14.33 22.87 -8.98
C ARG A 114 -13.42 21.93 -8.20
N SER A 115 -13.89 20.73 -7.84
CA SER A 115 -13.10 19.80 -7.03
C SER A 115 -11.81 19.38 -7.72
N ASN A 116 -11.81 19.21 -9.05
CA ASN A 116 -10.60 18.84 -9.78
C ASN A 116 -9.48 19.88 -9.65
N ASP A 117 -9.82 21.18 -9.64
CA ASP A 117 -8.85 22.26 -9.45
C ASP A 117 -8.33 22.32 -8.01
N PHE A 118 -9.23 22.11 -7.04
CA PHE A 118 -8.86 21.99 -5.63
C PHE A 118 -7.82 20.88 -5.44
N TRP A 119 -8.12 19.66 -5.89
CA TRP A 119 -7.19 18.54 -5.76
C TRP A 119 -5.90 18.77 -6.54
N ARG A 120 -5.95 19.36 -7.74
CA ARG A 120 -4.72 19.66 -8.50
C ARG A 120 -3.79 20.59 -7.73
N ARG A 121 -4.32 21.60 -7.04
CA ARG A 121 -3.53 22.61 -6.31
C ARG A 121 -3.12 22.17 -4.90
N TYR A 122 -4.04 21.53 -4.18
CA TYR A 122 -3.91 21.31 -2.73
C TYR A 122 -3.59 19.87 -2.34
N THR A 123 -3.43 18.93 -3.29
CA THR A 123 -3.02 17.55 -2.98
C THR A 123 -1.80 17.48 -2.05
N PRO A 124 -0.70 18.24 -2.27
CA PRO A 124 0.45 18.19 -1.35
C PRO A 124 0.10 18.62 0.08
N LEU A 125 -0.72 19.67 0.25
CA LEU A 125 -1.15 20.14 1.58
C LEU A 125 -2.07 19.13 2.27
N VAL A 126 -2.97 18.50 1.50
CA VAL A 126 -3.85 17.44 2.02
C VAL A 126 -3.02 16.26 2.55
N TYR A 127 -1.99 15.82 1.81
CA TYR A 127 -1.12 14.74 2.25
C TYR A 127 -0.16 15.16 3.36
N LEU A 128 0.26 16.42 3.44
CA LEU A 128 0.97 16.96 4.60
C LEU A 128 0.09 16.91 5.86
N GLY A 129 -1.18 17.31 5.75
CA GLY A 129 -2.16 17.17 6.82
C GLY A 129 -2.36 15.72 7.24
N ALA A 130 -2.46 14.79 6.28
CA ALA A 130 -2.52 13.36 6.55
C ALA A 130 -1.28 12.85 7.29
N PHE A 131 -0.08 13.28 6.88
CA PHE A 131 1.18 12.94 7.54
C PHE A 131 1.20 13.42 9.00
N VAL A 132 0.81 14.68 9.24
CA VAL A 132 0.71 15.27 10.59
C VAL A 132 -0.32 14.51 11.43
N TYR A 133 -1.49 14.20 10.86
CA TYR A 133 -2.52 13.41 11.53
C TYR A 133 -2.00 12.02 11.93
N CYS A 134 -1.39 11.26 11.01
CA CYS A 134 -0.88 9.92 11.31
C CYS A 134 0.20 9.96 12.40
N SER A 135 1.07 10.98 12.36
CA SER A 135 2.09 11.19 13.38
C SER A 135 1.49 11.61 14.73
N GLY A 136 0.44 12.43 14.70
CA GLY A 136 -0.27 12.95 15.87
C GLY A 136 -1.09 11.88 16.60
N VAL A 137 -1.81 11.01 15.86
CA VAL A 137 -2.51 9.85 16.44
C VAL A 137 -1.55 8.93 17.20
N LEU A 138 -0.29 8.88 16.77
CA LEU A 138 0.77 8.10 17.39
C LEU A 138 1.62 8.86 18.41
N SER A 139 1.38 10.15 18.59
CA SER A 139 2.20 11.01 19.46
C SER A 139 2.23 10.54 20.92
N ARG A 140 1.17 9.86 21.39
CA ARG A 140 1.16 9.25 22.73
C ARG A 140 2.23 8.16 22.91
N TRP A 141 2.66 7.50 21.84
CA TRP A 141 3.71 6.46 21.88
C TRP A 141 5.12 7.04 21.76
N TRP A 142 5.26 8.20 21.12
CA TRP A 142 6.53 8.93 21.03
C TRP A 142 6.83 9.73 22.30
N LEU A 143 5.80 10.32 22.93
CA LEU A 143 5.94 11.24 24.06
C LEU A 143 6.03 10.56 25.43
N PHE A 144 5.59 9.30 25.58
CA PHE A 144 5.47 8.64 26.89
C PHE A 144 6.33 7.38 27.10
N GLY A 145 7.35 7.15 26.27
CA GLY A 145 8.54 6.41 26.69
C GLY A 145 8.47 4.88 26.84
N ASP A 146 7.30 4.24 26.81
CA ASP A 146 7.21 2.78 26.91
C ASP A 146 7.07 2.15 25.52
N ASN A 147 8.20 1.69 24.97
CA ASN A 147 8.16 0.80 23.81
C ASN A 147 7.37 -0.46 24.22
N TYR A 148 6.18 -0.66 23.64
CA TYR A 148 5.35 -1.85 23.91
C TYR A 148 6.07 -3.17 23.63
N VAL A 149 7.13 -3.13 22.80
CA VAL A 149 8.12 -4.20 22.65
C VAL A 149 9.49 -3.68 23.02
N GLN A 150 10.09 -4.27 24.05
CA GLN A 150 11.52 -4.17 24.30
C GLN A 150 12.19 -5.41 23.73
N TYR A 151 13.37 -5.27 23.13
CA TYR A 151 14.12 -6.41 22.64
C TYR A 151 15.28 -6.68 23.58
N LYS A 152 15.35 -7.90 24.11
CA LYS A 152 16.51 -8.37 24.87
C LYS A 152 17.37 -9.23 23.96
N LEU A 153 18.66 -8.93 23.94
CA LEU A 153 19.63 -9.79 23.29
C LEU A 153 20.04 -10.88 24.29
N VAL A 154 19.67 -12.13 24.02
CA VAL A 154 20.03 -13.29 24.86
C VAL A 154 20.72 -14.30 23.95
N ASN A 155 21.98 -14.63 24.22
CA ASN A 155 22.79 -15.56 23.43
C ASN A 155 22.72 -15.25 21.92
N GLU A 156 23.00 -14.00 21.56
CA GLU A 156 22.95 -13.49 20.16
C GLU A 156 21.58 -13.55 19.47
N THR A 157 20.53 -13.91 20.19
CA THR A 157 19.16 -13.93 19.68
C THR A 157 18.38 -12.73 20.21
N LEU A 158 17.70 -12.00 19.33
CA LEU A 158 16.76 -10.95 19.72
C LEU A 158 15.44 -11.57 20.15
N ILE A 159 15.10 -11.41 21.43
CA ILE A 159 13.84 -11.87 22.00
C ILE A 159 12.95 -10.65 22.27
N PRO A 160 11.76 -10.57 21.66
CA PRO A 160 10.79 -9.54 21.98
C PRO A 160 10.20 -9.80 23.37
N VAL A 161 10.23 -8.77 24.22
CA VAL A 161 9.62 -8.70 25.54
C VAL A 161 8.52 -7.65 25.46
N TYR A 162 7.29 -8.12 25.53
CA TYR A 162 6.12 -7.26 25.42
C TYR A 162 5.73 -6.76 26.82
N ASP A 163 5.56 -5.45 26.96
CA ASP A 163 4.75 -4.95 28.07
C ASP A 163 3.28 -5.25 27.76
N GLN A 164 2.69 -6.16 28.52
CA GLN A 164 1.33 -6.63 28.29
C GLN A 164 0.30 -5.49 28.33
N THR A 165 0.52 -4.49 29.19
CA THR A 165 -0.36 -3.33 29.32
C THR A 165 -0.33 -2.50 28.05
N SER A 166 0.87 -2.10 27.61
CA SER A 166 1.06 -1.35 26.36
C SER A 166 0.62 -2.12 25.12
N ALA A 167 0.92 -3.42 25.04
CA ALA A 167 0.51 -4.25 23.91
C ALA A 167 -1.03 -4.35 23.79
N SER A 168 -1.73 -4.53 24.93
CA SER A 168 -3.19 -4.57 24.95
C SER A 168 -3.83 -3.22 24.59
N ALA A 169 -3.25 -2.11 25.05
CA ALA A 169 -3.69 -0.77 24.70
C ALA A 169 -3.52 -0.50 23.20
N LEU A 170 -2.37 -0.88 22.62
CA LEU A 170 -2.12 -0.75 21.18
C LEU A 170 -3.09 -1.58 20.35
N ALA A 171 -3.36 -2.82 20.76
CA ALA A 171 -4.34 -3.68 20.09
C ALA A 171 -5.75 -3.05 20.12
N SER A 172 -6.16 -2.50 21.28
CA SER A 172 -7.46 -1.84 21.45
C SER A 172 -7.60 -0.58 20.58
N ILE A 173 -6.56 0.25 20.53
CA ILE A 173 -6.51 1.45 19.69
C ILE A 173 -6.55 1.07 18.22
N THR A 174 -5.75 0.09 17.81
CA THR A 174 -5.71 -0.40 16.42
C THR A 174 -7.06 -0.97 16.01
N LEU A 175 -7.74 -1.69 16.91
CA LEU A 175 -9.10 -2.18 16.70
C LEU A 175 -10.09 -1.03 16.52
N ALA A 176 -10.10 -0.04 17.41
CA ALA A 176 -10.99 1.12 17.33
C ALA A 176 -10.80 1.88 16.01
N PHE A 177 -9.55 2.15 15.62
CA PHE A 177 -9.27 2.80 14.33
C PHE A 177 -9.61 1.92 13.13
N SER A 178 -9.40 0.61 13.21
CA SER A 178 -9.82 -0.32 12.14
C SER A 178 -11.33 -0.24 11.90
N VAL A 179 -12.14 -0.18 12.96
CA VAL A 179 -13.60 0.01 12.86
C VAL A 179 -13.93 1.37 12.23
N ILE A 180 -13.30 2.44 12.72
CA ILE A 180 -13.52 3.81 12.21
C ILE A 180 -13.20 3.89 10.71
N TYR A 181 -12.03 3.40 10.29
CA TYR A 181 -11.64 3.38 8.88
C TYR A 181 -12.54 2.48 8.04
N PHE A 182 -12.93 1.31 8.56
CA PHE A 182 -13.83 0.40 7.84
C PHE A 182 -15.15 1.09 7.52
N VAL A 183 -15.76 1.76 8.51
CA VAL A 183 -17.01 2.49 8.33
C VAL A 183 -16.82 3.68 7.39
N MET A 184 -15.82 4.54 7.61
CA MET A 184 -15.62 5.73 6.77
C MET A 184 -15.35 5.38 5.31
N ILE A 185 -14.47 4.41 5.05
CA ILE A 185 -14.11 3.98 3.70
C ILE A 185 -15.31 3.32 3.03
N SER A 186 -16.04 2.45 3.72
CA SER A 186 -17.23 1.78 3.16
C SER A 186 -18.34 2.78 2.83
N LEU A 187 -18.65 3.71 3.73
CA LEU A 187 -19.67 4.74 3.51
C LEU A 187 -19.27 5.69 2.37
N THR A 188 -18.02 6.15 2.33
CA THR A 188 -17.53 7.04 1.25
C THR A 188 -17.50 6.30 -0.10
N GLY A 189 -17.11 5.03 -0.11
CA GLY A 189 -17.15 4.17 -1.29
C GLY A 189 -18.58 3.98 -1.81
N ALA A 190 -19.53 3.63 -0.94
CA ALA A 190 -20.93 3.48 -1.28
C ALA A 190 -21.55 4.80 -1.79
N ALA A 191 -21.28 5.92 -1.11
CA ALA A 191 -21.71 7.25 -1.53
C ALA A 191 -21.17 7.60 -2.92
N THR A 192 -19.91 7.26 -3.21
CA THR A 192 -19.30 7.48 -4.53
C THR A 192 -20.05 6.74 -5.63
N VAL A 193 -20.40 5.46 -5.41
CA VAL A 193 -21.17 4.67 -6.38
C VAL A 193 -22.54 5.30 -6.63
N ILE A 194 -23.26 5.66 -5.56
CA ILE A 194 -24.61 6.23 -5.63
C ILE A 194 -24.62 7.58 -6.34
N VAL A 195 -23.68 8.47 -6.03
CA VAL A 195 -23.60 9.80 -6.65
C VAL A 195 -23.28 9.69 -8.13
N ILE A 196 -22.32 8.83 -8.50
CA ILE A 196 -21.90 8.69 -9.89
C ILE A 196 -23.00 8.07 -10.74
N SER A 197 -23.69 7.05 -10.21
CA SER A 197 -24.81 6.42 -10.91
C SER A 197 -25.97 7.40 -11.13
N ARG A 198 -26.31 8.22 -10.12
CA ARG A 198 -27.37 9.22 -10.21
C ARG A 198 -27.03 10.39 -11.13
N ARG A 199 -25.81 10.93 -11.04
CA ARG A 199 -25.44 12.16 -11.75
C ARG A 199 -25.03 11.92 -13.20
N PHE A 200 -24.31 10.82 -13.45
CA PHE A 200 -23.74 10.58 -14.77
C PHE A 200 -24.36 9.38 -15.48
N GLY A 201 -24.96 8.43 -14.76
CA GLY A 201 -25.60 7.24 -15.35
C GLY A 201 -24.77 6.61 -16.47
N SER A 202 -25.41 6.39 -17.63
CA SER A 202 -24.76 5.90 -18.86
C SER A 202 -23.86 6.94 -19.54
N GLN A 203 -24.10 8.24 -19.30
CA GLN A 203 -23.43 9.39 -19.92
C GLN A 203 -22.05 9.70 -19.32
N ALA A 204 -21.62 9.01 -18.26
CA ALA A 204 -20.29 9.22 -17.69
C ALA A 204 -19.19 9.04 -18.75
N SER A 205 -18.25 9.98 -18.82
CA SER A 205 -17.13 9.89 -19.73
C SER A 205 -16.31 8.62 -19.48
N SER A 206 -15.68 8.09 -20.54
CA SER A 206 -14.83 6.89 -20.44
C SER A 206 -13.75 7.03 -19.37
N LEU A 207 -13.17 8.22 -19.26
CA LEU A 207 -12.19 8.58 -18.25
C LEU A 207 -12.77 8.50 -16.82
N THR A 208 -13.97 9.06 -16.61
CA THR A 208 -14.65 9.04 -15.31
C THR A 208 -14.97 7.61 -14.90
N LYS A 209 -15.54 6.80 -15.80
CA LYS A 209 -15.86 5.38 -15.56
C LYS A 209 -14.62 4.60 -15.12
N LYS A 210 -13.50 4.81 -15.81
CA LYS A 210 -12.22 4.18 -15.50
C LYS A 210 -11.66 4.59 -14.13
N MET A 211 -11.56 5.88 -13.84
CA MET A 211 -11.04 6.38 -12.56
C MET A 211 -11.87 5.87 -11.39
N THR A 212 -13.20 5.87 -11.56
CA THR A 212 -14.11 5.32 -10.57
C THR A 212 -13.92 3.82 -10.39
N ARG A 213 -13.74 3.04 -11.48
CA ARG A 213 -13.45 1.60 -11.37
C ARG A 213 -12.16 1.34 -10.59
N ILE A 214 -11.08 2.08 -10.86
CA ILE A 214 -9.81 1.96 -10.14
C ILE A 214 -10.04 2.20 -8.64
N ALA A 215 -10.68 3.32 -8.29
CA ALA A 215 -10.94 3.67 -6.90
C ALA A 215 -11.82 2.63 -6.19
N LEU A 216 -12.90 2.15 -6.84
CA LEU A 216 -13.81 1.17 -6.24
C LEU A 216 -13.14 -0.18 -6.01
N VAL A 217 -12.33 -0.67 -6.96
CA VAL A 217 -11.58 -1.92 -6.78
C VAL A 217 -10.57 -1.78 -5.63
N HIS A 218 -9.82 -0.69 -5.59
CA HIS A 218 -8.87 -0.43 -4.50
C HIS A 218 -9.58 -0.33 -3.14
N THR A 219 -10.71 0.38 -3.10
CA THR A 219 -11.57 0.50 -1.90
C THR A 219 -12.06 -0.87 -1.44
N ALA A 220 -12.58 -1.69 -2.36
CA ALA A 220 -13.11 -3.02 -2.04
C ALA A 220 -12.03 -3.94 -1.45
N ILE A 221 -10.83 -3.95 -2.06
CA ILE A 221 -9.68 -4.70 -1.52
C ILE A 221 -9.33 -4.21 -0.12
N TYR A 222 -9.28 -2.89 0.09
CA TYR A 222 -8.92 -2.33 1.39
C TYR A 222 -9.97 -2.61 2.48
N THR A 223 -11.26 -2.47 2.16
CA THR A 223 -12.35 -2.83 3.09
C THR A 223 -12.35 -4.32 3.41
N GLY A 224 -11.98 -5.18 2.44
CA GLY A 224 -11.81 -6.61 2.66
C GLY A 224 -10.70 -6.93 3.67
N LEU A 225 -9.56 -6.24 3.60
CA LEU A 225 -8.51 -6.36 4.64
C LEU A 225 -9.03 -5.90 5.99
N LEU A 226 -9.62 -4.70 6.07
CA LEU A 226 -10.09 -4.19 7.35
C LEU A 226 -11.10 -5.16 7.98
N ALA A 227 -12.01 -5.74 7.19
CA ALA A 227 -12.89 -6.81 7.64
C ALA A 227 -12.11 -8.03 8.15
N TYR A 228 -11.09 -8.50 7.41
CA TYR A 228 -10.22 -9.59 7.85
C TYR A 228 -9.48 -9.28 9.17
N LEU A 229 -8.94 -8.08 9.34
CA LEU A 229 -8.29 -7.65 10.58
C LEU A 229 -9.28 -7.63 11.74
N LEU A 230 -10.50 -7.10 11.53
CA LEU A 230 -11.56 -7.10 12.54
C LEU A 230 -11.96 -8.53 12.94
N LEU A 231 -12.14 -9.42 11.96
CA LEU A 231 -12.45 -10.83 12.23
C LEU A 231 -11.37 -11.51 13.05
N ASN A 232 -10.08 -11.28 12.73
CA ASN A 232 -8.97 -11.82 13.50
C ASN A 232 -8.94 -11.30 14.94
N GLN A 233 -9.23 -10.02 15.16
CA GLN A 233 -9.29 -9.44 16.50
C GLN A 233 -10.47 -10.00 17.30
N ILE A 234 -11.64 -10.14 16.68
CA ILE A 234 -12.82 -10.78 17.28
C ILE A 234 -12.52 -12.24 17.64
N SER A 235 -11.89 -12.98 16.74
CA SER A 235 -11.47 -14.37 16.98
C SER A 235 -10.57 -14.48 18.21
N SER A 236 -9.62 -13.56 18.36
CA SER A 236 -8.74 -13.45 19.52
C SER A 236 -9.51 -13.19 20.82
N LEU A 237 -10.48 -12.25 20.80
CA LEU A 237 -11.31 -11.91 21.95
C LEU A 237 -12.14 -13.10 22.46
N TYR A 238 -12.67 -13.92 21.56
CA TYR A 238 -13.46 -15.11 21.92
C TYR A 238 -12.62 -16.38 22.08
N ALA A 239 -11.29 -16.27 22.04
CA ALA A 239 -10.35 -17.40 22.08
C ALA A 239 -10.64 -18.49 21.04
N VAL A 240 -11.29 -18.13 19.93
CA VAL A 240 -11.55 -19.04 18.80
C VAL A 240 -10.32 -19.03 17.91
N LYS A 241 -9.76 -20.21 17.60
CA LYS A 241 -8.69 -20.34 16.61
C LYS A 241 -9.31 -20.70 15.26
N LEU A 242 -9.40 -19.73 14.35
CA LEU A 242 -9.88 -19.97 12.98
C LEU A 242 -8.90 -20.82 12.17
N VAL A 243 -7.60 -20.63 12.40
CA VAL A 243 -6.50 -21.35 11.74
C VAL A 243 -5.32 -21.52 12.72
N PRO A 244 -4.37 -22.43 12.44
CA PRO A 244 -3.12 -22.50 13.21
C PRO A 244 -2.35 -21.18 13.20
N ASN A 245 -1.66 -20.86 14.29
CA ASN A 245 -0.95 -19.58 14.46
C ASN A 245 0.04 -19.27 13.32
N GLU A 246 0.78 -20.27 12.84
CA GLU A 246 1.73 -20.10 11.74
C GLU A 246 1.05 -19.66 10.44
N VAL A 247 -0.12 -20.26 10.16
CA VAL A 247 -0.95 -19.93 9.00
C VAL A 247 -1.54 -18.53 9.15
N GLN A 248 -1.96 -18.15 10.37
CA GLN A 248 -2.49 -16.81 10.65
C GLN A 248 -1.47 -15.71 10.35
N TRP A 249 -0.22 -15.88 10.80
CA TRP A 249 0.85 -14.93 10.51
C TRP A 249 1.14 -14.81 9.01
N MET A 250 1.18 -15.93 8.29
CA MET A 250 1.34 -15.91 6.83
C MET A 250 0.19 -15.20 6.14
N LEU A 251 -1.07 -15.51 6.50
CA LEU A 251 -2.25 -14.85 5.93
C LEU A 251 -2.24 -13.35 6.19
N GLN A 252 -1.83 -12.91 7.38
CA GLN A 252 -1.73 -11.48 7.70
C GLN A 252 -0.68 -10.77 6.83
N LEU A 253 0.45 -11.42 6.54
CA LEU A 253 1.47 -10.85 5.66
C LEU A 253 1.01 -10.82 4.20
N CYS A 254 0.37 -11.90 3.72
CA CYS A 254 -0.23 -11.93 2.39
C CYS A 254 -1.32 -10.86 2.23
N ALA A 255 -2.13 -10.63 3.27
CA ALA A 255 -3.17 -9.60 3.26
C ALA A 255 -2.56 -8.19 3.23
N SER A 256 -1.50 -7.96 4.02
CA SER A 256 -0.71 -6.71 3.97
C SER A 256 -0.11 -6.47 2.59
N ASP A 257 0.47 -7.51 1.96
CA ASP A 257 1.03 -7.43 0.62
C ASP A 257 -0.04 -7.14 -0.43
N THR A 258 -1.21 -7.77 -0.31
CA THR A 258 -2.32 -7.57 -1.24
C THR A 258 -2.71 -6.10 -1.32
N ILE A 259 -2.78 -5.37 -0.19
CA ILE A 259 -3.06 -3.93 -0.24
C ILE A 259 -1.89 -3.14 -0.77
N THR A 260 -0.71 -3.38 -0.23
CA THR A 260 0.46 -2.56 -0.50
C THR A 260 0.89 -2.70 -1.96
N LEU A 261 0.67 -3.87 -2.56
CA LEU A 261 1.15 -4.22 -3.88
C LEU A 261 0.06 -4.30 -4.96
N SER A 262 -1.24 -4.26 -4.63
CA SER A 262 -2.32 -4.42 -5.63
C SER A 262 -2.49 -3.23 -6.58
N MET A 263 -2.27 -2.00 -6.13
CA MET A 263 -2.60 -0.80 -6.90
C MET A 263 -2.03 -0.75 -8.33
N PRO A 264 -0.76 -1.13 -8.60
CA PRO A 264 -0.28 -1.23 -9.98
C PRO A 264 -1.04 -2.28 -10.82
N TYR A 265 -1.43 -3.41 -10.23
CA TYR A 265 -2.25 -4.41 -10.93
C TYR A 265 -3.66 -3.89 -11.24
N ILE A 266 -4.27 -3.16 -10.30
CA ILE A 266 -5.56 -2.48 -10.52
C ILE A 266 -5.44 -1.50 -11.70
N LEU A 267 -4.36 -0.72 -11.75
CA LEU A 267 -4.08 0.20 -12.85
C LEU A 267 -3.93 -0.55 -14.18
N MET A 268 -3.16 -1.64 -14.26
CA MET A 268 -3.02 -2.40 -15.51
C MET A 268 -4.36 -2.99 -16.00
N ILE A 269 -5.20 -3.48 -15.09
CA ILE A 269 -6.49 -4.08 -15.43
C ILE A 269 -7.45 -3.00 -15.94
N CYS A 270 -7.57 -1.89 -15.19
CA CYS A 270 -8.59 -0.88 -15.40
C CYS A 270 -8.18 0.24 -16.37
N ASP A 271 -6.88 0.50 -16.53
CA ASP A 271 -6.34 1.59 -17.32
C ASP A 271 -5.66 1.09 -18.61
N ARG A 272 -6.35 1.31 -19.74
CA ARG A 272 -5.78 0.98 -21.07
C ARG A 272 -4.51 1.76 -21.39
N ASN A 273 -4.38 3.04 -20.99
CA ASN A 273 -3.17 3.82 -21.25
C ASN A 273 -1.95 3.27 -20.50
N VAL A 274 -2.16 2.77 -19.28
CA VAL A 274 -1.10 2.11 -18.50
C VAL A 274 -0.73 0.78 -19.13
N ARG A 275 -1.72 -0.02 -19.52
CA ARG A 275 -1.48 -1.30 -20.22
C ARG A 275 -0.76 -1.11 -21.54
N ASP A 276 -1.16 -0.13 -22.34
CA ASP A 276 -0.48 0.18 -23.60
C ASP A 276 0.98 0.54 -23.33
N PHE A 277 1.29 1.34 -22.30
CA PHE A 277 2.69 1.61 -21.92
C PHE A 277 3.45 0.34 -21.49
N ALA A 278 2.84 -0.47 -20.61
CA ALA A 278 3.45 -1.69 -20.11
C ALA A 278 3.70 -2.74 -21.22
N LEU A 279 2.83 -2.78 -22.25
CA LEU A 279 2.93 -3.69 -23.38
C LEU A 279 3.78 -3.14 -24.54
N LEU A 280 3.80 -1.81 -24.76
CA LEU A 280 4.53 -1.20 -25.89
C LEU A 280 6.05 -1.15 -25.69
N GLN A 281 6.57 -1.32 -24.47
CA GLN A 281 8.01 -1.62 -24.30
C GLN A 281 8.40 -2.93 -25.01
N LYS A 282 7.50 -3.92 -25.09
CA LYS A 282 7.75 -5.16 -25.83
C LYS A 282 7.74 -4.95 -27.34
N THR A 283 6.85 -4.10 -27.87
CA THR A 283 6.70 -3.90 -29.32
C THR A 283 7.78 -2.97 -29.90
N SER A 284 8.25 -1.96 -29.16
CA SER A 284 9.31 -1.05 -29.64
C SER A 284 10.68 -1.72 -29.69
N GLN A 285 10.95 -2.72 -28.85
CA GLN A 285 12.18 -3.52 -28.93
C GLN A 285 12.13 -4.51 -30.11
N PHE A 286 10.99 -5.17 -30.35
CA PHE A 286 10.84 -6.07 -31.50
C PHE A 286 10.99 -5.34 -32.83
N SER A 287 10.39 -4.15 -32.98
CA SER A 287 10.48 -3.37 -34.23
C SER A 287 11.89 -2.88 -34.54
N LYS A 288 12.70 -2.57 -33.51
CA LYS A 288 14.11 -2.18 -33.69
C LYS A 288 14.98 -3.36 -34.09
N THR A 289 14.76 -4.56 -33.53
CA THR A 289 15.52 -5.76 -33.92
C THR A 289 15.18 -6.21 -35.35
N THR A 290 13.92 -6.09 -35.78
CA THR A 290 13.52 -6.40 -37.16
C THR A 290 14.08 -5.41 -38.18
N GLN A 291 14.14 -4.11 -37.84
CA GLN A 291 14.79 -3.11 -38.71
C GLN A 291 16.31 -3.30 -38.81
N VAL A 292 17.01 -3.64 -37.71
CA VAL A 292 18.45 -3.88 -37.78
C VAL A 292 18.76 -5.12 -38.64
N GLN A 293 18.01 -6.22 -38.51
CA GLN A 293 18.20 -7.40 -39.35
C GLN A 293 17.82 -7.19 -40.83
N SER A 294 16.84 -6.34 -41.15
CA SER A 294 16.51 -6.03 -42.54
C SER A 294 17.57 -5.13 -43.20
N THR A 295 18.19 -4.23 -42.45
CA THR A 295 19.22 -3.31 -42.97
C THR A 295 20.56 -4.02 -43.18
N THR A 296 20.93 -4.99 -42.33
CA THR A 296 22.18 -5.77 -42.53
C THR A 296 22.11 -6.71 -43.74
N LYS A 297 20.92 -7.18 -44.13
CA LYS A 297 20.74 -8.01 -45.34
C LYS A 297 20.76 -7.22 -46.64
N THR A 298 20.58 -5.89 -46.61
CA THR A 298 20.60 -5.05 -47.82
C THR A 298 22.01 -4.57 -48.19
N VAL A 299 23.02 -4.75 -47.33
CA VAL A 299 24.39 -4.23 -47.54
C VAL A 299 25.37 -5.32 -47.99
N GLN A 300 24.90 -6.51 -48.39
CA GLN A 300 25.76 -7.59 -48.92
C GLN A 300 25.46 -7.98 -50.37
N ILE A 301 24.82 -7.11 -51.15
CA ILE A 301 24.71 -7.28 -52.60
C ILE A 301 25.09 -5.95 -53.26
N GLU A 302 26.39 -5.75 -53.42
CA GLU A 302 27.05 -5.04 -54.53
C GLU A 302 28.58 -5.19 -54.40
#